data_AF-A0A2E8PA87-F1
#
_entry.id   AF-A0A2E8PA87-F1
#
_cell.length_a   1.000
_cell.length_b   1.000
_cell.length_c   1.000
_cell.angle_alpha   90.00
_cell.angle_beta   90.00
_cell.angle_gamma   90.00
#
_symmetry.space_group_name_H-M   'P 1'
#
loop_
_entity.id
_entity.type
_entity.pdbx_description
1 polymer ?
#
loop_
_entity_poly.entity_id
_entity_poly.type
_entity_poly.pdbx_seq_one_letter_code
_entity_poly.pdbx_strand_id
1 'polypeptide(L)'
;MSGRDPDPDQLLTPSEVAALFRVDPKTVTRWAKAGKLTSIRTLGGHRRYRATEVHALLDAQSGSRAGEVVAHDASRATPPGGFPPR
;
A
#
# COMPACT_ATOMS: atom_id res chain seq x y z
N MET A 1 -0.77 -10.73 -24.45
CA MET A 1 -0.07 -10.02 -23.36
C MET A 1 -1.12 -9.22 -22.60
N SER A 2 -1.80 -9.83 -21.63
CA SER A 2 -2.87 -9.14 -20.89
C SER A 2 -2.27 -8.38 -19.72
N GLY A 3 -2.67 -7.11 -19.61
CA GLY A 3 -2.24 -6.15 -18.59
C GLY A 3 -2.32 -6.74 -17.20
N ARG A 4 -1.23 -6.61 -16.44
CA ARG A 4 -1.26 -6.85 -15.00
C ARG A 4 -1.63 -5.53 -14.33
N ASP A 5 -2.83 -5.05 -14.63
CA ASP A 5 -3.46 -4.06 -13.77
C ASP A 5 -3.88 -4.80 -12.50
N PRO A 6 -3.44 -4.35 -11.31
CA PRO A 6 -3.88 -4.95 -10.07
C PRO A 6 -5.40 -4.80 -10.00
N ASP A 7 -6.11 -5.93 -9.89
CA ASP A 7 -7.56 -5.93 -9.83
C ASP A 7 -7.99 -5.07 -8.62
N PRO A 8 -8.85 -4.05 -8.80
CA PRO A 8 -9.30 -3.16 -7.71
C PRO A 8 -10.00 -3.91 -6.58
N ASP A 9 -10.54 -5.10 -6.86
CA ASP A 9 -11.16 -5.97 -5.87
C ASP A 9 -10.22 -7.00 -5.26
N GLN A 10 -8.97 -7.07 -5.72
CA GLN A 10 -7.98 -7.94 -5.11
C GLN A 10 -7.60 -7.45 -3.71
N LEU A 11 -7.77 -8.36 -2.76
CA LEU A 11 -7.45 -8.16 -1.36
C LEU A 11 -6.20 -8.95 -0.98
N LEU A 12 -5.18 -8.25 -0.51
CA LEU A 12 -3.93 -8.80 -0.04
C LEU A 12 -3.97 -9.05 1.47
N THR A 13 -3.31 -10.13 1.88
CA THR A 13 -3.03 -10.47 3.27
C THR A 13 -1.87 -9.62 3.82
N PRO A 14 -1.71 -9.52 5.16
CA PRO A 14 -0.59 -8.78 5.74
C PRO A 14 0.77 -9.31 5.30
N SER A 15 0.89 -10.63 5.08
CA SER A 15 2.12 -11.27 4.63
C SER A 15 2.48 -10.90 3.19
N GLU A 16 1.51 -10.83 2.29
CA GLU A 16 1.73 -10.42 0.90
C GLU A 16 2.17 -8.96 0.83
N VAL A 17 1.49 -8.06 1.57
CA VAL A 17 1.90 -6.65 1.66
C VAL A 17 3.31 -6.53 2.24
N ALA A 18 3.62 -7.32 3.28
CA ALA A 18 4.94 -7.32 3.89
C ALA A 18 6.04 -7.74 2.90
N ALA A 19 5.78 -8.76 2.07
CA ALA A 19 6.69 -9.21 1.03
C ALA A 19 6.95 -8.13 -0.02
N LEU A 20 5.92 -7.40 -0.45
CA LEU A 20 6.04 -6.32 -1.43
C LEU A 20 6.88 -5.15 -0.90
N PHE A 21 6.62 -4.71 0.34
CA PHE A 21 7.37 -3.64 0.99
C PHE A 21 8.70 -4.11 1.61
N ARG A 22 9.00 -5.42 1.57
CA ARG A 22 10.15 -6.05 2.22
C ARG A 22 10.26 -5.75 3.74
N VAL A 23 9.11 -5.68 4.40
CA VAL A 23 8.98 -5.44 5.86
C VAL A 23 8.42 -6.68 6.57
N ASP A 24 8.26 -6.59 7.89
CA ASP A 24 7.59 -7.62 8.68
C ASP A 24 6.06 -7.44 8.67
N PRO A 25 5.25 -8.53 8.64
CA PRO A 25 3.77 -8.44 8.70
C PRO A 25 3.22 -7.68 9.91
N LYS A 26 3.93 -7.69 11.05
CA LYS A 26 3.58 -6.91 12.25
C LYS A 26 3.70 -5.41 12.00
N THR A 27 4.66 -5.00 11.16
CA THR A 27 4.84 -3.60 10.74
C THR A 27 3.66 -3.16 9.88
N VAL A 28 3.21 -3.98 8.92
CA VAL A 28 2.00 -3.71 8.12
C VAL A 28 0.77 -3.56 9.02
N THR A 29 0.63 -4.45 10.00
CA THR A 29 -0.47 -4.36 10.98
C THR A 29 -0.40 -3.08 11.82
N ARG A 30 0.81 -2.61 12.16
CA ARG A 30 1.02 -1.33 12.85
C ARG A 30 0.62 -0.15 11.97
N TRP A 31 0.94 -0.16 10.68
CA TRP A 31 0.51 0.88 9.73
C TRP A 31 -1.01 0.96 9.61
N ALA A 32 -1.67 -0.21 9.55
CA ALA A 32 -3.13 -0.29 9.56
C ALA A 32 -3.75 0.31 10.83
N LYS A 33 -3.15 0.04 12.01
CA LYS A 33 -3.60 0.63 13.28
C LYS A 33 -3.34 2.13 13.35
N ALA A 34 -2.26 2.61 12.73
CA ALA A 34 -1.90 4.02 12.66
C ALA A 34 -2.66 4.81 11.58
N GLY A 35 -3.55 4.16 10.81
CA GLY A 35 -4.30 4.80 9.73
C GLY A 35 -3.47 5.13 8.48
N LYS A 36 -2.26 4.57 8.36
CA LYS A 36 -1.40 4.79 7.19
C LYS A 36 -1.71 3.87 6.00
N LEU A 37 -2.48 2.81 6.25
CA LEU A 37 -2.88 1.84 5.23
C LEU A 37 -4.31 1.37 5.55
N THR A 38 -5.21 1.47 4.58
CA THR A 38 -6.61 1.10 4.78
C THR A 38 -6.73 -0.41 4.94
N SER A 39 -7.32 -0.85 6.06
CA SER A 39 -7.52 -2.28 6.34
C SER A 39 -9.00 -2.64 6.36
N ILE A 40 -9.35 -3.66 5.59
CA ILE A 40 -10.66 -4.31 5.61
C ILE A 40 -10.59 -5.48 6.59
N ARG A 41 -11.54 -5.56 7.53
CA ARG A 41 -11.64 -6.69 8.46
C ARG A 41 -12.60 -7.72 7.90
N THR A 42 -12.15 -8.97 7.83
CA THR A 42 -13.05 -10.09 7.51
C THR A 42 -13.88 -10.47 8.74
N LEU A 43 -14.93 -11.27 8.54
CA LEU A 43 -15.76 -11.80 9.63
C LEU A 43 -14.96 -12.58 10.69
N GLY A 44 -13.80 -13.14 10.31
CA GLY A 44 -12.88 -13.83 11.21
C GLY A 44 -11.84 -12.94 11.90
N GLY A 45 -11.92 -11.62 11.77
CA GLY A 45 -11.02 -10.67 12.43
C GLY A 45 -9.65 -10.47 11.76
N HIS A 46 -9.37 -11.18 10.66
CA HIS A 46 -8.17 -10.99 9.87
C HIS A 46 -8.25 -9.70 9.05
N ARG A 47 -7.10 -9.05 8.85
CA ARG A 47 -7.01 -7.83 8.05
C ARG A 47 -6.66 -8.16 6.61
N ARG A 48 -7.27 -7.44 5.69
CA ARG A 48 -6.93 -7.42 4.27
C ARG A 48 -6.74 -6.00 3.77
N TYR A 49 -5.98 -5.86 2.70
CA TYR A 49 -5.56 -4.59 2.12
C TYR A 49 -5.89 -4.57 0.64
N ARG A 50 -6.31 -3.43 0.09
CA ARG A 50 -6.59 -3.30 -1.34
C ARG A 50 -5.28 -3.35 -2.12
N ALA A 51 -5.19 -4.21 -3.12
CA ALA A 51 -4.00 -4.33 -3.96
C ALA A 51 -3.66 -2.99 -4.62
N THR A 52 -4.66 -2.29 -5.15
CA THR A 52 -4.52 -0.96 -5.79
C THR A 52 -3.86 0.07 -4.88
N GLU A 53 -4.30 0.19 -3.63
CA GLU A 53 -3.70 1.12 -2.66
C GLU A 53 -2.25 0.74 -2.32
N VAL A 54 -1.99 -0.55 -2.12
CA VAL A 54 -0.64 -1.07 -1.84
C VAL A 54 0.31 -0.79 -3.01
N HIS A 55 -0.12 -1.05 -4.24
CA HIS A 55 0.66 -0.77 -5.44
C HIS A 55 0.90 0.73 -5.65
N ALA A 56 -0.13 1.57 -5.49
CA ALA A 56 0.03 3.03 -5.59
C ALA A 56 1.05 3.58 -4.57
N LEU A 57 1.07 3.02 -3.34
CA LEU A 57 2.06 3.39 -2.33
C LEU A 57 3.47 2.92 -2.67
N LEU A 58 3.62 1.74 -3.30
CA LEU A 58 4.92 1.25 -3.79
C LEU A 58 5.45 2.12 -4.92
N ASP A 59 4.58 2.54 -5.84
CA ASP A 59 4.93 3.43 -6.95
C ASP A 59 5.31 4.81 -6.43
N ALA A 60 4.56 5.37 -5.48
CA ALA A 60 4.89 6.64 -4.84
C ALA A 60 6.25 6.60 -4.12
N GLN A 61 6.58 5.49 -3.45
CA GLN A 61 7.87 5.32 -2.75
C GLN A 61 9.04 5.13 -3.73
N SER A 62 8.78 4.48 -4.87
CA SER A 62 9.76 4.28 -5.94
C SER A 62 10.02 5.57 -6.73
N GLY A 63 8.97 6.35 -7.00
CA GLY A 63 9.04 7.68 -7.62
C GLY A 63 9.67 8.75 -6.72
N SER A 64 9.78 8.49 -5.42
CA SER A 64 10.53 9.36 -4.50
C SER A 64 12.06 9.27 -4.69
N ARG A 65 12.55 8.30 -5.47
CA ARG A 65 13.98 8.04 -5.69
C ARG A 65 14.47 8.35 -7.12
N ALA A 66 13.55 8.58 -8.06
CA ALA A 66 13.84 8.98 -9.43
C ALA A 66 12.98 10.20 -9.77
N GLY A 67 13.61 11.35 -10.00
CA GLY A 67 12.94 12.64 -10.09
C GLY A 67 11.93 12.82 -11.23
N GLU A 68 11.10 13.85 -11.04
CA GLU A 68 10.42 14.67 -12.06
C GLU A 68 9.24 14.07 -12.88
N VAL A 69 8.05 14.68 -12.66
CA VAL A 69 6.80 14.80 -13.49
C VAL A 69 6.10 13.50 -13.95
N VAL A 70 4.79 13.28 -13.73
CA VAL A 70 3.65 14.02 -14.30
C VAL A 70 2.44 13.97 -13.35
N ALA A 71 1.79 15.12 -13.17
CA ALA A 71 0.55 15.27 -12.42
C ALA A 71 -0.63 14.56 -13.11
N HIS A 72 -1.35 13.72 -12.37
CA HIS A 72 -2.77 13.51 -12.56
C HIS A 72 -3.48 13.81 -11.24
N ASP A 73 -4.42 14.75 -11.32
CA ASP A 73 -5.27 15.29 -10.28
C ASP A 73 -5.72 14.25 -9.23
N ALA A 74 -5.29 14.47 -7.97
CA ALA A 74 -5.86 13.86 -6.78
C ALA A 74 -5.73 14.86 -5.63
N SER A 75 -6.61 15.85 -5.64
CA SER A 75 -6.74 16.85 -4.58
C SER A 75 -6.87 16.19 -3.20
N ARG A 76 -5.84 16.38 -2.36
CA ARG A 76 -5.73 16.03 -0.93
C ARG A 76 -5.55 14.54 -0.59
N ALA A 77 -4.32 14.05 -0.69
CA ALA A 77 -3.79 13.09 0.26
C ALA A 77 -2.44 13.60 0.76
N THR A 78 -2.39 14.12 1.98
CA THR A 78 -1.11 14.36 2.67
C THR A 78 -0.35 13.04 2.67
N PRO A 79 0.88 12.96 2.11
CA PRO A 79 1.64 11.73 2.17
C PRO A 79 1.87 11.40 3.65
N PRO A 80 1.35 10.27 4.17
CA PRO A 80 1.61 9.92 5.55
C PRO A 80 3.11 9.74 5.66
N GLY A 81 3.75 10.49 6.56
CA GLY A 81 5.19 10.49 6.78
C GLY A 81 5.77 9.09 6.60
N GLY A 82 6.75 9.02 5.70
CA GLY A 82 7.20 7.82 4.99
C GLY A 82 7.18 6.56 5.86
N PHE A 83 6.74 5.47 5.25
CA PHE A 83 6.92 4.15 5.85
C PHE A 83 8.42 4.00 6.19
N PRO A 84 8.77 3.82 7.47
CA PRO A 84 10.16 3.83 7.86
C PRO A 84 10.88 2.70 7.12
N PRO A 85 12.04 2.97 6.49
CA PRO A 85 12.96 1.89 6.15
C PRO A 85 13.42 1.24 7.47
N ARG A 86 13.73 -0.06 7.38
CA ARG A 86 14.19 -0.88 8.52
C ARG A 86 15.25 -0.20 9.38
#